data_AF-A0A0R1L7R4-F1
#
_entry.id   AF-A0A0R1L7R4-F1
#
_cell.length_a   1.000
_cell.length_b   1.000
_cell.length_c   1.000
_cell.angle_alpha   90.00
_cell.angle_beta   90.00
_cell.angle_gamma   90.00
#
_symmetry.space_group_name_H-M   'P 1'
#
loop_
_entity.id
_entity.type
_entity.pdbx_description
1 polymer ?
#
loop_
_entity_poly.entity_id
_entity_poly.type
_entity_poly.pdbx_seq_one_letter_code
_entity_poly.pdbx_strand_id
1 'polypeptide(L)'
;MAIVWKNGDVISADKLNNMQLIYSTTDVKTNDATDLPDGAVTLDLNGDLYQAASGKQTLLGSFKGPQGDKGDKGDTGDAGAAGPAGPKGDTGAAGQDGLSVKSGTINEDKNGAVTGATLKMSDDSTINLTLNKATA
;
A
#
# COMPACT_ATOMS: atom_id res chain seq x y z
N MET A 1 -19.37 -2.83 7.51
CA MET A 1 -18.99 -4.25 7.43
C MET A 1 -17.91 -4.48 8.47
N ALA A 2 -18.18 -5.29 9.49
CA ALA A 2 -17.20 -5.60 10.53
C ALA A 2 -16.55 -6.94 10.19
N ILE A 3 -15.23 -6.93 10.02
CA ILE A 3 -14.43 -8.13 9.79
C ILE A 3 -13.27 -8.03 10.78
N VAL A 4 -13.47 -8.62 11.96
CA VAL A 4 -12.45 -8.86 12.97
C VAL A 4 -12.13 -10.35 12.86
N TRP A 5 -10.90 -10.71 12.51
CA TRP A 5 -10.51 -12.13 12.51
C TRP A 5 -9.20 -12.27 13.28
N LYS A 6 -9.36 -12.77 14.51
CA LYS A 6 -8.23 -13.14 15.38
C LYS A 6 -7.68 -14.48 14.93
N ASN A 7 -6.42 -14.46 14.49
CA ASN A 7 -5.30 -15.16 15.10
C ASN A 7 -4.02 -14.68 14.40
N GLY A 8 -3.40 -13.62 14.95
CA GLY A 8 -2.09 -13.13 14.51
C GLY A 8 -2.13 -12.00 13.48
N ASP A 9 -2.93 -10.97 13.78
CA ASP A 9 -2.82 -9.60 13.25
C ASP A 9 -2.84 -9.46 11.73
N VAL A 10 -4.07 -9.31 11.22
CA VAL A 10 -4.40 -8.89 9.86
C VAL A 10 -4.93 -7.46 9.92
N ILE A 11 -4.22 -6.51 9.31
CA ILE A 11 -4.70 -5.15 9.09
C ILE A 11 -5.29 -5.12 7.68
N SER A 12 -6.62 -4.98 7.59
CA SER A 12 -7.30 -4.85 6.30
C SER A 12 -7.06 -3.44 5.76
N ALA A 13 -6.41 -3.33 4.60
CA ALA A 13 -6.43 -2.09 3.83
C ALA A 13 -7.72 -2.02 3.00
N ASP A 14 -8.20 -0.80 2.81
CA ASP A 14 -9.44 -0.48 2.10
C ASP A 14 -9.48 -1.08 0.69
N LYS A 15 -10.69 -1.32 0.18
CA LYS A 15 -10.96 -1.84 -1.17
C LYS A 15 -10.48 -0.85 -2.24
N LEU A 16 -9.18 -0.82 -2.55
CA LEU A 16 -8.72 -0.21 -3.79
C LEU A 16 -9.08 -1.14 -4.94
N ASN A 17 -9.93 -0.67 -5.86
CA ASN A 17 -10.21 -1.32 -7.15
C ASN A 17 -10.66 -2.79 -7.07
N ASN A 18 -11.58 -3.12 -6.14
CA ASN A 18 -12.16 -4.45 -5.98
C ASN A 18 -11.16 -5.56 -5.55
N MET A 19 -9.93 -5.20 -5.16
CA MET A 19 -8.96 -6.12 -4.56
C MET A 19 -8.88 -5.90 -3.05
N GLN A 20 -8.99 -6.98 -2.27
CA GLN A 20 -8.76 -6.95 -0.83
C GLN A 20 -7.29 -7.27 -0.56
N LEU A 21 -6.51 -6.25 -0.21
CA LEU A 21 -5.12 -6.42 0.19
C LEU A 21 -5.03 -6.48 1.72
N ILE A 22 -4.45 -7.57 2.23
CA ILE A 22 -4.35 -7.89 3.64
C ILE A 22 -2.88 -7.86 4.05
N TYR A 23 -2.56 -7.13 5.13
CA TYR A 23 -1.23 -7.15 5.73
C TYR A 23 -1.25 -8.02 6.98
N SER A 24 -0.39 -9.03 7.06
CA SER A 24 -0.19 -9.83 8.28
C SER A 24 1.08 -9.39 9.01
N THR A 25 1.01 -9.26 10.34
CA THR A 25 2.20 -9.00 11.16
C THR A 25 2.86 -10.29 11.67
N THR A 26 2.46 -11.44 11.13
CA THR A 26 3.06 -12.74 11.44
C THR A 26 3.35 -13.51 10.16
N ASP A 27 4.22 -14.51 10.26
CA ASP A 27 4.58 -15.37 9.14
C ASP A 27 3.40 -16.22 8.69
N VAL A 28 3.13 -16.18 7.40
CA VAL A 28 2.07 -16.95 6.77
C VAL A 28 2.66 -18.19 6.11
N LYS A 29 2.19 -19.40 6.44
CA LYS A 29 2.70 -20.63 5.82
C LYS A 29 1.80 -21.09 4.67
N THR A 30 2.42 -21.72 3.68
CA THR A 30 1.68 -22.36 2.58
C THR A 30 0.86 -23.54 3.10
N ASN A 31 -0.32 -23.74 2.52
CA ASN A 31 -1.26 -24.82 2.87
C ASN A 31 -1.85 -24.78 4.28
N ASP A 32 -1.56 -23.76 5.09
CA ASP A 32 -2.26 -23.56 6.36
C ASP A 32 -3.73 -23.27 6.09
N ALA A 33 -4.62 -23.87 6.89
CA ALA A 33 -6.04 -23.63 6.82
C ALA A 33 -6.35 -22.19 7.27
N THR A 34 -7.13 -21.46 6.50
CA THR A 34 -7.44 -20.06 6.79
C THR A 34 -8.93 -19.76 6.71
N ASP A 35 -9.38 -18.82 7.54
CA ASP A 35 -10.71 -18.21 7.43
C ASP A 35 -10.77 -17.05 6.41
N LEU A 36 -9.73 -16.89 5.58
CA LEU A 36 -9.69 -15.85 4.56
C LEU A 36 -10.59 -16.21 3.38
N PRO A 37 -11.27 -15.23 2.76
CA PRO A 37 -12.08 -15.48 1.57
C PRO A 37 -11.18 -15.88 0.39
N ASP A 38 -11.71 -16.73 -0.49
CA ASP A 38 -11.03 -17.09 -1.73
C ASP A 38 -10.71 -15.84 -2.57
N GLY A 39 -9.47 -15.76 -3.04
CA GLY A 39 -8.93 -14.60 -3.75
C GLY A 39 -8.34 -13.52 -2.84
N ALA A 40 -8.42 -13.65 -1.51
CA ALA A 40 -7.70 -12.75 -0.61
C ALA A 40 -6.20 -12.83 -0.85
N VAL A 41 -5.55 -11.66 -0.87
CA VAL A 41 -4.10 -11.54 -1.03
C VAL A 41 -3.51 -11.05 0.28
N THR A 42 -2.56 -11.81 0.83
CA THR A 42 -1.89 -11.53 2.10
C THR A 42 -0.42 -11.20 1.86
N LEU A 43 0.08 -10.09 2.40
CA LEU A 43 1.51 -9.81 2.53
C LEU A 43 1.91 -10.05 3.98
N ASP A 44 2.90 -10.90 4.21
CA ASP A 44 3.35 -11.23 5.57
C ASP A 44 4.53 -10.35 6.05
N LEU A 45 4.94 -10.53 7.31
CA LEU A 45 6.05 -9.77 7.91
C LEU A 45 7.41 -10.07 7.26
N ASN A 46 7.56 -11.22 6.60
CA ASN A 46 8.76 -11.57 5.86
C ASN A 46 8.82 -10.91 4.47
N GLY A 47 7.74 -10.26 4.03
CA GLY A 47 7.63 -9.69 2.70
C GLY A 47 7.22 -10.71 1.64
N ASP A 48 6.62 -11.82 2.07
CA ASP A 48 6.10 -12.87 1.21
C ASP A 48 4.61 -12.62 0.92
N LEU A 49 4.24 -12.73 -0.36
CA LEU A 49 2.89 -12.50 -0.87
C LEU A 49 2.19 -13.84 -1.10
N TYR A 50 1.02 -14.02 -0.49
CA TYR A 50 0.20 -15.22 -0.58
C TYR A 50 -1.18 -14.91 -1.17
N GLN A 51 -1.78 -15.89 -1.83
CA GLN A 51 -3.20 -15.88 -2.19
C GLN A 51 -3.93 -17.03 -1.51
N ALA A 52 -5.07 -16.72 -0.89
CA ALA A 52 -5.97 -17.72 -0.34
C ALA A 52 -6.88 -18.28 -1.44
N ALA A 53 -6.97 -19.60 -1.52
CA ALA A 53 -7.92 -20.30 -2.39
C ALA A 53 -8.31 -21.64 -1.76
N SER A 54 -9.61 -21.95 -1.77
CA SER A 54 -10.17 -23.18 -1.22
C SER A 54 -9.74 -23.43 0.24
N GLY A 55 -9.66 -22.34 1.03
CA GLY A 55 -9.26 -22.36 2.44
C GLY A 55 -7.78 -22.62 2.71
N LYS A 56 -6.91 -22.52 1.69
CA LYS A 56 -5.45 -22.69 1.81
C LYS A 56 -4.69 -21.50 1.21
N GLN A 57 -3.46 -21.27 1.67
CA GLN A 57 -2.59 -20.21 1.12
C GLN A 57 -1.56 -20.75 0.12
N THR A 58 -1.37 -20.02 -0.98
CA THR A 58 -0.37 -20.27 -2.03
C THR A 58 0.59 -19.08 -2.12
N LEU A 59 1.91 -19.34 -2.09
CA LEU A 59 2.92 -18.30 -2.26
C LEU A 59 2.93 -17.81 -3.72
N LEU A 60 2.77 -16.51 -3.92
CA LEU A 60 2.88 -15.85 -5.22
C LEU A 60 4.28 -15.30 -5.47
N GLY A 61 4.98 -14.85 -4.43
CA GLY A 61 6.35 -14.35 -4.54
C GLY A 61 6.87 -13.69 -3.27
N SER A 62 8.19 -13.54 -3.20
CA SER A 62 8.92 -12.94 -2.08
C SER A 62 9.50 -11.60 -2.52
N PHE A 63 9.16 -10.52 -1.83
CA PHE A 63 9.63 -9.16 -2.14
C PHE A 63 10.79 -8.70 -1.24
N LYS A 64 11.27 -9.56 -0.34
CA LYS A 64 12.45 -9.27 0.47
C LYS A 64 13.69 -9.25 -0.43
N GLY A 65 14.37 -8.11 -0.47
CA GLY A 65 15.68 -8.00 -1.11
C GLY A 65 16.72 -8.91 -0.43
N PRO A 66 17.87 -9.21 -1.09
CA PRO A 66 18.93 -9.98 -0.45
C PRO A 66 19.33 -9.30 0.87
N GLN A 67 19.51 -10.12 1.92
CA GLN A 67 20.09 -9.64 3.17
C GLN A 67 21.46 -9.03 2.84
N GLY A 68 21.68 -7.77 3.23
CA GLY A 68 22.99 -7.12 3.04
C GLY A 68 24.10 -7.95 3.68
N ASP A 69 25.27 -7.95 3.06
CA ASP A 69 26.42 -8.72 3.54
C ASP A 69 26.68 -8.44 5.03
N LYS A 70 26.94 -9.51 5.78
CA LYS A 70 27.30 -9.41 7.18
C LYS A 70 28.63 -8.65 7.25
N GLY A 71 28.66 -7.51 7.94
CA GLY A 71 29.91 -6.78 8.19
C GLY A 71 30.97 -7.68 8.82
N ASP A 72 32.23 -7.48 8.41
CA ASP A 72 33.37 -8.28 8.85
C ASP A 72 33.45 -8.38 10.38
N LYS A 73 33.82 -9.56 10.87
CA LYS A 73 34.00 -9.83 12.30
C LYS A 73 35.29 -9.18 12.78
N GLY A 74 35.20 -8.24 13.73
CA GLY A 74 36.37 -7.70 14.43
C GLY A 74 37.05 -8.75 15.33
N ASP A 75 38.37 -8.70 15.43
CA ASP A 75 39.21 -9.59 16.24
C ASP A 75 38.91 -9.50 17.75
N THR A 76 39.05 -10.62 18.45
CA THR A 76 38.69 -10.80 19.87
C THR A 76 39.70 -10.14 20.82
N GLY A 77 39.21 -9.31 21.73
CA GLY A 77 39.87 -8.95 23.00
C GLY A 77 39.09 -9.47 24.21
N ASP A 78 39.74 -9.58 25.37
CA ASP A 78 39.16 -10.10 26.62
C ASP A 78 37.82 -9.42 26.98
N ALA A 79 36.89 -10.18 27.56
CA ALA A 79 35.49 -9.76 27.72
C ALA A 79 35.33 -8.51 28.61
N GLY A 80 34.98 -7.38 27.98
CA GLY A 80 34.50 -6.16 28.65
C GLY A 80 32.99 -6.21 28.94
N ALA A 81 32.52 -5.36 29.86
CA ALA A 81 31.10 -5.26 30.23
C ALA A 81 30.19 -5.02 29.02
N ALA A 82 28.94 -5.52 29.07
CA ALA A 82 27.97 -5.38 27.99
C ALA A 82 27.82 -3.91 27.55
N GLY A 83 27.96 -3.65 26.24
CA GLY A 83 27.86 -2.31 25.69
C GLY A 83 26.46 -1.69 25.81
N PRO A 84 26.34 -0.36 25.83
CA PRO A 84 25.05 0.32 25.90
C PRO A 84 24.17 -0.02 24.69
N ALA A 85 22.85 0.05 24.86
CA ALA A 85 21.90 -0.13 23.77
C ALA A 85 22.19 0.85 22.62
N GLY A 86 22.11 0.36 21.37
CA GLY A 86 22.33 1.17 20.18
C GLY A 86 21.35 2.34 20.06
N PRO A 87 21.72 3.43 19.37
CA PRO A 87 20.85 4.59 19.21
C PRO A 87 19.54 4.19 18.50
N LYS A 88 18.44 4.81 18.93
CA LYS A 88 17.15 4.68 18.24
C LYS A 88 17.32 5.21 16.81
N GLY A 89 16.75 4.49 15.84
CA GLY A 89 16.77 4.90 14.44
C GLY A 89 16.05 6.24 14.20
N ASP A 90 16.46 6.92 13.13
CA ASP A 90 15.93 8.22 12.75
C ASP A 90 14.44 8.14 12.38
N THR A 91 13.74 9.26 12.57
CA THR A 91 12.33 9.38 12.18
C THR A 91 12.22 9.48 10.65
N GLY A 92 11.21 8.82 10.07
CA GLY A 92 10.97 8.87 8.63
C GLY A 92 10.64 10.29 8.12
N ALA A 93 10.85 10.52 6.83
CA ALA A 93 10.54 11.80 6.19
C ALA A 93 9.05 12.13 6.24
N ALA A 94 8.73 13.42 6.25
CA ALA A 94 7.35 13.90 6.14
C ALA A 94 6.74 13.53 4.77
N GLY A 95 5.41 13.34 4.73
CA GLY A 95 4.69 13.13 3.48
C GLY A 95 4.69 14.36 2.58
N GLN A 96 4.41 14.17 1.28
CA GLN A 96 4.26 15.27 0.33
C GLN A 96 2.90 15.97 0.52
N ASP A 97 2.85 17.27 0.21
CA ASP A 97 1.62 18.06 0.21
C ASP A 97 0.63 17.58 -0.88
N GLY A 98 -0.66 17.72 -0.63
CA GLY A 98 -1.71 17.37 -1.58
C GLY A 98 -1.85 18.37 -2.73
N LEU A 99 -2.30 17.89 -3.90
CA LEU A 99 -2.59 18.75 -5.06
C LEU A 99 -3.84 19.59 -4.80
N SER A 100 -3.74 20.91 -5.02
CA SER A 100 -4.84 21.86 -4.90
C SER A 100 -5.27 22.39 -6.27
N VAL A 101 -6.50 22.90 -6.38
CA VAL A 101 -6.98 23.55 -7.63
C VAL A 101 -6.42 24.96 -7.71
N LYS A 102 -5.73 25.26 -8.82
CA LYS A 102 -5.13 26.56 -9.14
C LYS A 102 -6.12 27.49 -9.87
N SER A 103 -6.90 26.95 -10.81
CA SER A 103 -7.94 27.68 -11.53
C SER A 103 -8.94 26.75 -12.21
N GLY A 104 -10.14 27.24 -12.55
CA GLY A 104 -11.15 26.51 -13.32
C GLY A 104 -11.71 27.36 -14.46
N THR A 105 -12.02 26.72 -15.59
CA THR A 105 -12.65 27.36 -16.77
C THR A 105 -13.86 26.53 -17.18
N ILE A 106 -14.98 27.19 -17.50
CA ILE A 106 -16.16 26.53 -18.08
C ILE A 106 -16.00 26.48 -19.60
N ASN A 107 -16.28 25.32 -20.19
CA ASN A 107 -16.17 25.11 -21.62
C ASN A 107 -17.56 25.23 -22.24
N GLU A 108 -17.71 26.15 -23.20
CA GLU A 108 -18.96 26.40 -23.92
C GLU A 108 -18.81 26.03 -25.41
N ASP A 109 -19.90 25.56 -26.02
CA ASP A 109 -19.95 25.40 -27.47
C ASP A 109 -20.15 26.75 -28.19
N LYS A 110 -20.16 26.73 -29.52
CA LYS A 110 -20.36 27.93 -30.36
C LYS A 110 -21.72 28.62 -30.14
N ASN A 111 -22.66 27.94 -29.48
CA ASN A 111 -24.00 28.42 -29.21
C ASN A 111 -24.16 28.86 -27.73
N GLY A 112 -23.09 28.84 -26.94
CA GLY A 112 -23.09 29.19 -25.51
C GLY A 112 -23.59 28.07 -24.60
N ALA A 113 -23.76 26.83 -25.10
CA ALA A 113 -24.12 25.71 -24.25
C ALA A 113 -22.89 25.19 -23.51
N VAL A 114 -23.02 24.99 -22.19
CA VAL A 114 -21.96 24.40 -21.37
C VAL A 114 -21.73 22.95 -21.81
N THR A 115 -20.51 22.68 -22.30
CA THR A 115 -20.05 21.35 -22.73
C THR A 115 -19.16 20.67 -21.71
N GLY A 116 -18.66 21.42 -20.72
CA GLY A 116 -17.67 20.89 -19.79
C GLY A 116 -17.05 21.94 -18.88
N ALA A 117 -16.02 21.52 -18.17
CA ALA A 117 -15.13 22.40 -17.43
C ALA A 117 -13.70 21.85 -17.46
N THR A 118 -12.72 22.74 -17.38
CA THR A 118 -11.31 22.40 -17.27
C THR A 118 -10.76 22.94 -15.96
N LEU A 119 -10.17 22.08 -15.15
CA LEU A 119 -9.52 22.43 -13.88
C LEU A 119 -8.00 22.37 -14.06
N LYS A 120 -7.29 23.42 -13.63
CA LYS A 120 -5.83 23.46 -13.55
C LYS A 120 -5.43 23.20 -12.10
N MET A 121 -4.53 22.25 -11.89
CA MET A 121 -4.04 21.89 -10.57
C MET A 121 -2.77 22.69 -10.21
N SER A 122 -2.34 22.60 -8.95
CA SER A 122 -1.17 23.31 -8.41
C SER A 122 0.15 22.91 -9.07
N ASP A 123 0.23 21.71 -9.63
CA ASP A 123 1.37 21.19 -10.40
C ASP A 123 1.27 21.48 -11.91
N ASP A 124 0.36 22.37 -12.31
CA ASP A 124 0.05 22.69 -13.70
C ASP A 124 -0.54 21.53 -14.54
N SER A 125 -0.88 20.39 -13.92
CA SER A 125 -1.71 19.36 -14.56
C SER A 125 -3.14 19.85 -14.79
N THR A 126 -3.84 19.20 -15.73
CA THR A 126 -5.17 19.65 -16.18
C THR A 126 -6.17 18.51 -16.16
N ILE A 127 -7.36 18.74 -15.58
CA ILE A 127 -8.48 17.80 -15.56
C ILE A 127 -9.59 18.34 -16.44
N ASN A 128 -10.02 17.55 -17.43
CA ASN A 128 -11.15 17.90 -18.30
C ASN A 128 -12.40 17.13 -17.88
N LEU A 129 -13.48 17.85 -17.60
CA LEU A 129 -14.80 17.32 -17.33
C LEU A 129 -15.68 17.60 -18.54
N THR A 130 -16.33 16.56 -19.08
CA THR A 130 -17.24 16.69 -20.22
C THR A 130 -18.67 16.44 -19.75
N LEU A 131 -19.59 17.34 -20.11
CA LEU A 131 -21.02 17.14 -19.94
C LEU A 131 -21.60 16.53 -21.21
N ASN A 132 -22.03 15.27 -21.12
CA ASN A 132 -22.77 14.64 -22.20
C ASN A 132 -24.24 15.01 -22.08
N LYS A 133 -24.83 15.60 -23.13
CA LYS A 133 -26.26 15.90 -23.17
C LYS A 133 -27.03 14.59 -23.02
N ALA A 134 -27.91 14.50 -22.01
CA ALA A 134 -28.86 13.39 -21.91
C ALA A 134 -29.78 13.43 -23.13
N THR A 135 -29.68 12.43 -23.99
CA THR A 135 -30.68 12.18 -25.03
C THR A 135 -31.92 11.60 -24.34
N ALA A 136 -33.01 12.36 -24.37
CA ALA A 136 -34.34 11.90 -23.98
C ALA A 136 -34.91 10.94 -25.03
#